data_AF-A0A4R8QQ00-F1
#
_entry.id   AF-A0A4R8QQ00-F1
#
_cell.length_a   1.000
_cell.length_b   1.000
_cell.length_c   1.000
_cell.angle_alpha   90.00
_cell.angle_beta   90.00
_cell.angle_gamma   90.00
#
_symmetry.space_group_name_H-M   'P 1'
#
loop_
_entity.id
_entity.type
_entity.pdbx_description
1 polymer ?
#
loop_
_entity_poly.entity_id
_entity_poly.type
_entity_poly.pdbx_seq_one_letter_code
_entity_poly.pdbx_strand_id
1 'polypeptide(L)' 'MLAINLLSVLFAATVAARQGTRCPGRHDETNCSGKNIVKCSGDQNGVWKWNFVESCADKGPNWYCSIDSYDKAKCFTS' A
#
# COMPACT_ATOMS: atom_id res chain seq x y z
N MET A 1 -37.74 -13.78 22.51
CA MET A 1 -36.35 -13.29 22.52
C MET A 1 -35.54 -14.26 21.66
N LEU A 2 -35.24 -13.90 20.41
CA LEU A 2 -34.49 -14.77 19.50
C LEU A 2 -33.03 -14.35 19.46
N ALA A 3 -32.15 -15.34 19.58
CA ALA A 3 -30.73 -15.22 19.82
C ALA A 3 -29.99 -14.41 18.75
N ILE A 4 -29.07 -13.60 19.26
CA ILE A 4 -28.10 -12.80 18.54
C ILE A 4 -27.09 -13.76 17.89
N ASN A 5 -27.11 -13.89 16.55
CA ASN A 5 -26.03 -14.52 15.80
C ASN A 5 -24.92 -13.46 15.57
N LEU A 6 -24.00 -13.38 16.52
CA LEU A 6 -22.85 -12.48 16.53
C LEU A 6 -21.57 -13.30 16.30
N LEU A 7 -21.36 -13.83 15.09
CA LEU A 7 -20.13 -14.49 14.66
C LEU A 7 -20.06 -14.45 13.13
N SER A 8 -18.97 -14.23 12.40
CA SER A 8 -17.59 -13.82 12.67
C SER A 8 -16.96 -13.72 11.27
N VAL A 9 -16.62 -12.53 10.77
CA VAL A 9 -15.62 -12.43 9.68
C VAL A 9 -14.80 -11.16 9.86
N LEU A 10 -14.07 -11.11 10.97
CA LEU A 10 -12.95 -10.20 11.17
C LEU A 10 -11.70 -10.86 10.56
N PHE A 11 -11.54 -10.82 9.24
CA PHE A 11 -10.24 -11.10 8.61
C PHE A 11 -10.09 -10.30 7.31
N ALA A 12 -9.85 -9.00 7.45
CA ALA A 12 -9.09 -8.28 6.44
C ALA A 12 -7.71 -8.04 7.05
N ALA A 13 -6.74 -8.81 6.59
CA ALA A 13 -5.34 -8.67 6.96
C ALA A 13 -4.94 -7.20 6.83
N THR A 14 -4.64 -6.56 7.95
CA THR A 14 -4.00 -5.25 8.03
C THR A 14 -2.57 -5.39 7.56
N VAL A 15 -2.37 -5.55 6.24
CA VAL A 15 -1.07 -5.32 5.62
C VAL A 15 -0.81 -3.82 5.76
N ALA A 16 0.01 -3.50 6.75
CA ALA A 16 0.30 -2.15 7.22
C ALA A 16 0.47 -1.18 6.05
N ALA A 17 -0.39 -0.16 6.02
CA ALA A 17 -0.30 0.93 5.07
C ALA A 17 1.04 1.63 5.29
N ARG A 18 2.03 1.38 4.41
CA ARG A 18 3.29 2.13 4.44
C ARG A 18 3.04 3.62 4.21
N GLN A 19 1.94 3.99 3.56
CA GLN A 19 1.54 5.37 3.34
C GLN A 19 1.54 6.22 4.62
N GLY A 20 2.11 7.41 4.55
CA GLY A 20 2.22 8.36 5.66
C GLY A 20 3.33 8.04 6.68
N THR A 21 3.91 6.83 6.64
CA THR A 21 5.01 6.45 7.53
C THR A 21 6.36 6.95 7.02
N ARG A 22 7.32 7.10 7.93
CA ARG A 22 8.68 7.55 7.61
C ARG A 22 9.39 6.51 6.72
N CYS A 23 10.07 6.99 5.69
CA CYS A 23 10.85 6.16 4.76
C CYS A 23 12.35 6.49 4.88
N PRO A 24 13.26 5.61 4.40
CA PRO A 24 14.70 5.74 4.63
C PRO A 24 15.36 6.91 3.86
N GLY A 25 14.58 7.68 3.10
CA GLY A 25 15.03 8.91 2.45
C GLY A 25 15.85 8.69 1.17
N ARG A 26 15.77 7.51 0.55
CA ARG A 26 16.32 7.31 -0.80
C ARG A 26 15.40 7.96 -1.83
N HIS A 27 15.98 8.85 -2.62
CA HIS A 27 15.29 9.47 -3.75
C HIS A 27 14.78 8.36 -4.70
N ASP A 28 13.53 8.49 -5.14
CA ASP A 28 12.87 7.55 -6.06
C ASP A 28 12.58 6.13 -5.58
N GLU A 29 12.69 5.85 -4.28
CA GLU A 29 12.26 4.55 -3.75
C GLU A 29 10.73 4.42 -3.83
N THR A 30 10.23 3.33 -4.41
CA THR A 30 8.80 3.00 -4.42
C THR A 30 8.53 1.71 -3.67
N ASN A 31 7.34 1.60 -3.08
CA ASN A 31 6.93 0.41 -2.33
C ASN A 31 5.43 0.14 -2.47
N CYS A 32 4.99 -1.01 -1.98
CA CYS A 32 3.58 -1.36 -1.94
C CYS A 32 2.97 -1.07 -0.57
N SER A 33 1.78 -0.49 -0.59
CA SER A 33 0.92 -0.23 0.57
C SER A 33 -0.46 -0.82 0.28
N GLY A 34 -0.65 -2.09 0.59
CA GLY A 34 -1.81 -2.85 0.11
C GLY A 34 -1.79 -2.98 -1.42
N LYS A 35 -2.88 -2.57 -2.08
CA LYS A 35 -2.98 -2.52 -3.56
C LYS A 35 -2.41 -1.23 -4.17
N ASN A 36 -1.80 -0.35 -3.37
CA ASN A 36 -1.34 0.95 -3.84
C ASN A 36 0.18 0.98 -3.96
N ILE A 37 0.68 1.71 -4.94
CA ILE A 37 2.09 2.12 -5.02
C ILE A 37 2.26 3.39 -4.19
N VAL A 38 3.29 3.40 -3.37
CA VAL A 38 3.76 4.58 -2.63
C VAL A 38 5.18 4.91 -3.04
N LYS A 39 5.53 6.20 -3.04
CA LYS A 39 6.89 6.72 -3.30
C LYS A 39 7.41 7.43 -2.06
N CYS A 40 8.66 7.18 -1.71
CA CYS A 40 9.36 7.92 -0.67
C CYS A 40 9.67 9.33 -1.21
N SER A 41 9.09 10.35 -0.60
CA SER A 41 9.41 11.75 -0.91
C SER A 41 9.52 12.59 0.37
N GLY A 42 10.41 13.58 0.32
CA GLY A 42 10.60 14.54 1.40
C GLY A 42 9.45 15.54 1.47
N ASP A 43 8.99 15.85 2.67
CA ASP A 43 8.19 17.04 2.93
C ASP A 43 9.07 18.30 3.01
N GLN A 44 8.43 19.47 3.13
CA GLN A 44 9.12 20.78 3.20
C GLN A 44 10.06 20.92 4.42
N ASN A 45 10.00 20.01 5.39
CA ASN A 45 10.84 19.99 6.58
C ASN A 45 11.99 18.96 6.47
N GLY A 46 12.18 18.36 5.30
CA GLY A 46 13.21 17.33 5.06
C GLY A 46 12.87 15.97 5.67
N VAL A 47 11.62 15.75 6.12
CA VAL A 47 11.17 14.45 6.61
C VAL A 47 10.63 13.64 5.45
N TRP A 48 11.23 12.47 5.24
CA TRP A 48 10.87 11.57 4.16
C TRP A 48 9.72 10.65 4.57
N LYS A 49 8.65 10.63 3.78
CA LYS A 49 7.46 9.80 4.01
C LYS A 49 7.06 9.05 2.75
N TRP A 50 6.41 7.91 2.92
CA TRP A 50 5.77 7.18 1.83
C TRP A 50 4.48 7.89 1.42
N ASN A 51 4.41 8.41 0.21
CA ASN A 51 3.26 9.11 -0.34
C ASN A 51 2.60 8.28 -1.44
N PHE A 52 1.28 8.31 -1.51
CA PHE A 52 0.52 7.61 -2.54
C PHE A 52 0.91 8.08 -3.94
N VAL A 53 1.03 7.14 -4.88
CA VAL A 53 1.32 7.40 -6.30
C VAL A 53 0.16 6.92 -7.16
N GLU A 54 -0.15 5.63 -7.09
CA GLU A 54 -1.23 5.03 -7.87
C GLU A 54 -1.88 3.88 -7.10
N SER A 55 -3.15 3.64 -7.38
CA SER A 55 -3.91 2.48 -6.91
C SER A 55 -3.94 1.46 -8.03
N CYS A 56 -3.42 0.26 -7.79
CA CYS A 56 -3.51 -0.82 -8.76
C CYS A 56 -4.96 -1.32 -8.89
N ALA A 57 -5.77 -1.19 -7.84
CA ALA A 57 -7.19 -1.58 -7.88
C ALA A 57 -7.99 -0.77 -8.91
N ASP A 58 -7.57 0.47 -9.19
CA ASP A 58 -8.23 1.34 -10.18
C ASP A 58 -8.04 0.83 -11.61
N LYS A 59 -7.03 -0.02 -11.86
CA LYS A 59 -6.81 -0.67 -13.16
C LYS A 59 -7.71 -1.90 -13.38
N GLY A 60 -8.31 -2.43 -12.31
CA GLY A 60 -9.24 -3.55 -12.36
C GLY A 60 -9.13 -4.50 -11.16
N PRO A 61 -10.06 -5.47 -11.04
CA PRO A 61 -10.18 -6.31 -9.85
C PRO A 61 -8.98 -7.24 -9.60
N ASN A 62 -8.34 -7.71 -10.67
CA ASN A 62 -7.23 -8.67 -10.63
C ASN A 62 -5.84 -8.01 -10.52
N TRP A 63 -5.81 -6.68 -10.44
CA TRP A 63 -4.57 -5.95 -10.31
C TRP A 63 -4.12 -5.88 -8.85
N TYR A 64 -2.81 -6.00 -8.64
CA TYR A 64 -2.14 -5.95 -7.35
C TYR A 64 -0.80 -5.20 -7.45
N CYS A 65 -0.32 -4.69 -6.33
CA CYS A 65 1.02 -4.09 -6.25
C CYS A 65 2.05 -5.17 -5.91
N SER A 66 3.17 -5.19 -6.62
CA SER A 66 4.35 -5.99 -6.26
C SER A 66 5.65 -5.24 -6.59
N ILE A 67 6.76 -5.74 -6.05
CA ILE A 67 8.10 -5.23 -6.36
C ILE A 67 8.65 -6.00 -7.58
N ASP A 68 9.13 -5.27 -8.58
CA ASP A 68 9.75 -5.85 -9.77
C ASP A 68 11.22 -6.25 -9.56
N SER A 69 11.87 -6.78 -10.60
CA SER A 69 13.29 -7.19 -10.55
C SER A 69 14.28 -6.03 -10.37
N TYR A 70 13.82 -4.78 -10.40
CA TYR A 70 14.61 -3.57 -10.21
C TYR A 70 14.33 -2.90 -8.86
N ASP A 71 13.74 -3.64 -7.91
CA ASP A 71 13.33 -3.16 -6.59
C ASP A 71 12.35 -1.97 -6.64
N LYS A 72 11.52 -1.90 -7.69
CA LYS A 72 10.48 -0.87 -7.84
C LYS A 72 9.09 -1.47 -7.69
N ALA A 73 8.26 -0.83 -6.89
CA ALA A 73 6.83 -1.14 -6.85
C ALA A 73 6.16 -0.81 -8.18
N LYS A 74 5.37 -1.76 -8.68
CA LYS A 74 4.58 -1.69 -9.91
C LYS A 74 3.24 -2.41 -9.73
N CYS A 75 2.27 -2.05 -10.56
CA CYS A 75 1.03 -2.79 -10.65
C CYS A 75 1.18 -3.95 -11.63
N PHE A 76 0.79 -5.14 -11.18
CA PHE A 76 0.72 -6.37 -11.97
C PHE A 76 -0.72 -6.86 -12.02
N THR A 77 -1.05 -7.63 -13.05
CA THR A 77 -2.31 -8.40 -13.11
C THR A 77 -2.01 -9.86 -12.83
N SER A 78 -2.90 -10.51 -12.09
CA SER A 78 -2.95 -11.98 -12.00
C SER A 78 -3.53 -12.59 -13.26
#